data_AF-A0A954X3A2-F1
#
_entry.id   AF-A0A954X3A2-F1
#
_cell.length_a   1.000
_cell.length_b   1.000
_cell.length_c   1.000
_cell.angle_alpha   90.00
_cell.angle_beta   90.00
_cell.angle_gamma   90.00
#
_symmetry.space_group_name_H-M   'P 1'
#
loop_
_entity.id
_entity.type
_entity.pdbx_description
1 polymer ?
#
loop_
_entity_poly.entity_id
_entity_poly.type
_entity_poly.pdbx_seq_one_letter_code
_entity_poly.pdbx_strand_id
1 'polypeptide(L)'
;MRISLALLFALLTMPVVGRAQVAPPPDPQPAPVKTATDGFEAAPVPPQEELYRKFTGAMENVRLAGVFTVRGREDAPPKREEYLIESVKKLPQGDFWMFKARIRYGDKDVSLPLPLEVKWAGDTPVITLTNFTIPGLGTFDSRVVIHDGKYAGTWTHGNATGHLFGTVERVTPPQPLP
;
A
#
# COMPACT_ATOMS: atom_id res chain seq x y z
N MET A 1 -45.03 29.32 74.00
CA MET A 1 -44.30 29.30 75.28
C MET A 1 -42.82 29.14 74.94
N ARG A 2 -42.06 30.24 74.96
CA ARG A 2 -40.93 30.49 75.90
C ARG A 2 -39.76 29.51 75.66
N ILE A 3 -38.50 29.88 75.47
CA ILE A 3 -37.72 31.11 75.65
C ILE A 3 -36.39 30.85 74.92
N SER A 4 -35.85 31.87 74.28
CA SER A 4 -34.48 31.93 73.77
C SER A 4 -33.44 31.77 74.89
N LEU A 5 -32.30 31.12 74.63
CA LEU A 5 -31.06 31.53 75.28
C LEU A 5 -29.87 31.33 74.34
N ALA A 6 -29.43 32.45 73.77
CA ALA A 6 -28.14 32.60 73.16
C ALA A 6 -27.06 32.52 74.24
N LEU A 7 -25.96 31.83 73.96
CA LEU A 7 -24.67 32.20 74.52
C LEU A 7 -23.59 32.11 73.44
N LEU A 8 -23.00 33.28 73.21
CA LEU A 8 -21.84 33.62 72.40
C LEU A 8 -20.59 32.87 72.90
N PHE A 9 -19.66 32.51 72.01
CA PHE A 9 -18.18 32.56 72.16
C PHE A 9 -17.58 31.85 70.93
N ALA A 10 -17.17 32.61 69.92
CA ALA A 10 -15.78 33.05 69.70
C ALA A 10 -15.00 32.08 68.79
N LEU A 11 -14.42 32.67 67.74
CA LEU A 11 -13.61 32.04 66.70
C LEU A 11 -12.57 31.07 67.25
N LEU A 12 -12.48 29.90 66.61
CA LEU A 12 -11.19 29.26 66.37
C LEU A 12 -11.26 28.54 65.01
N THR A 13 -10.73 29.18 63.98
CA THR A 13 -10.42 28.52 62.70
C THR A 13 -9.26 27.56 62.94
N MET A 14 -9.56 26.32 63.28
CA MET A 14 -8.56 25.25 63.22
C MET A 14 -8.45 24.75 61.78
N PRO A 15 -7.22 24.59 61.25
CA PRO A 15 -7.01 24.17 59.88
C PRO A 15 -7.48 22.72 59.73
N VAL A 16 -8.24 22.45 58.68
CA VAL A 16 -8.41 21.08 58.20
C VAL A 16 -7.02 20.57 57.85
N VAL A 17 -6.48 19.68 58.67
CA VAL A 17 -5.29 18.89 58.34
C VAL A 17 -5.69 18.05 57.13
N GLY A 18 -5.34 18.55 55.94
CA GLY A 18 -5.44 17.79 54.72
C GLY A 18 -4.64 16.51 54.90
N ARG A 19 -5.29 15.36 54.84
CA ARG A 19 -4.59 14.13 54.51
C ARG A 19 -3.84 14.40 53.22
N ALA A 20 -2.52 14.43 53.29
CA ALA A 20 -1.69 14.39 52.10
C ALA A 20 -2.09 13.11 51.36
N GLN A 21 -2.89 13.28 50.30
CA GLN A 21 -2.98 12.29 49.25
C GLN A 21 -1.55 12.19 48.73
N VAL A 22 -0.82 11.15 49.13
CA VAL A 22 0.44 10.81 48.49
C VAL A 22 0.06 10.53 47.05
N ALA A 23 0.38 11.47 46.16
CA ALA A 23 0.22 11.26 44.74
C ALA A 23 1.02 9.99 44.39
N PRO A 24 0.47 9.07 43.57
CA PRO A 24 1.27 7.98 43.05
C PRO A 24 2.53 8.60 42.39
N PRO A 25 3.70 7.94 42.53
CA PRO A 25 4.91 8.44 41.88
C PRO A 25 4.60 8.66 40.40
N PRO A 26 5.08 9.76 39.79
CA PRO A 26 4.92 9.93 38.35
C PRO A 26 5.48 8.68 37.68
N ASP A 27 4.75 8.17 36.68
CA ASP A 27 5.22 7.05 35.87
C ASP A 27 6.68 7.33 35.46
N PRO A 28 7.57 6.33 35.46
CA PRO A 28 8.94 6.54 35.03
C PRO A 28 8.94 7.22 33.67
N GLN A 29 9.39 8.47 33.62
CA GLN A 29 9.58 9.18 32.38
C GLN A 29 10.45 8.26 31.51
N PRO A 30 10.00 7.81 30.32
CA PRO A 30 10.85 7.01 29.47
C PRO A 30 12.13 7.80 29.23
N ALA A 31 13.28 7.18 29.52
CA ALA A 31 14.58 7.78 29.30
C ALA A 31 14.62 8.35 27.87
N PRO A 32 15.33 9.48 27.63
CA PRO A 32 15.46 10.04 26.29
C PRO A 32 15.96 8.93 25.37
N VAL A 33 15.07 8.46 24.49
CA VAL A 33 15.43 7.50 23.45
C VAL A 33 16.49 8.21 22.63
N LYS A 34 17.74 7.73 22.68
CA LYS A 34 18.79 8.17 21.77
C LYS A 34 18.19 8.14 20.37
N THR A 35 18.12 9.30 19.74
CA THR A 35 17.53 9.50 18.43
C THR A 35 18.12 8.47 17.49
N ALA A 36 17.30 7.56 16.98
CA ALA A 36 17.68 6.55 16.00
C ALA A 36 17.83 7.19 14.60
N THR A 37 18.61 8.27 14.50
CA THR A 37 18.83 9.03 13.25
C THR A 37 20.20 8.80 12.64
N ASP A 38 21.12 8.15 13.33
CA ASP A 38 22.44 7.82 12.77
C ASP A 38 22.42 6.38 12.24
N GLY A 39 22.01 6.18 10.98
CA GLY A 39 22.25 4.89 10.32
C GLY A 39 21.32 4.44 9.19
N PHE A 40 20.26 5.17 8.86
CA PHE A 40 19.44 4.85 7.68
C PHE A 40 19.97 5.58 6.44
N GLU A 41 21.19 5.25 6.01
CA GLU A 41 21.67 5.66 4.69
C GLU A 41 21.10 4.68 3.66
N ALA A 42 20.15 5.15 2.84
CA ALA A 42 19.59 4.35 1.76
C ALA A 42 20.68 4.02 0.75
N ALA A 43 20.71 2.76 0.28
CA ALA A 43 21.64 2.36 -0.77
C ALA A 43 21.47 3.27 -2.00
N PRO A 44 22.57 3.60 -2.71
CA PRO A 44 22.49 4.45 -3.89
C PRO A 44 21.61 3.79 -4.97
N VAL A 45 20.61 4.54 -5.44
CA VAL A 45 19.70 4.10 -6.51
C VAL A 45 20.47 4.08 -7.84
N PRO A 46 20.40 3.01 -8.63
CA PRO A 46 21.04 2.96 -9.95
C PRO A 46 20.57 4.08 -10.89
N PRO A 47 21.37 4.44 -11.92
CA PRO A 47 20.93 5.38 -12.95
C PRO A 47 19.62 4.94 -13.61
N GLN A 48 18.79 5.91 -13.96
CA GLN A 48 17.42 5.66 -14.44
C GLN A 48 17.36 4.78 -15.70
N GLU A 49 18.32 4.91 -16.63
CA GLU A 49 18.39 4.05 -17.82
C GLU A 49 18.66 2.58 -17.48
N GLU A 50 19.44 2.32 -16.43
CA GLU A 50 19.68 0.96 -15.96
C GLU A 50 18.41 0.36 -15.36
N LEU A 51 17.68 1.13 -14.56
CA LEU A 51 16.36 0.72 -14.03
C LEU A 51 15.40 0.38 -15.18
N TYR A 52 15.36 1.20 -16.22
CA TYR A 52 14.50 0.98 -17.38
C TYR A 52 14.87 -0.28 -18.15
N ARG A 53 16.16 -0.55 -18.35
CA ARG A 53 16.65 -1.77 -18.99
C ARG A 53 16.30 -3.00 -18.15
N LYS A 54 16.52 -2.95 -16.83
CA LYS A 54 16.19 -4.04 -15.91
C LYS A 54 14.69 -4.34 -15.93
N PHE A 55 13.86 -3.31 -15.85
CA PHE A 55 12.41 -3.46 -15.88
C PHE A 55 11.91 -4.05 -17.19
N THR A 56 12.39 -3.55 -18.34
CA THR A 56 12.07 -4.10 -19.65
C THR A 56 12.36 -5.61 -19.70
N GLY A 57 13.56 -6.03 -19.33
CA GLY A 57 13.95 -7.45 -19.37
C GLY A 57 13.30 -8.32 -18.29
N ALA A 58 12.88 -7.73 -17.17
CA ALA A 58 12.16 -8.43 -16.11
C ALA A 58 10.69 -8.68 -16.45
N MET A 59 10.09 -7.83 -17.28
CA MET A 59 8.66 -7.88 -17.63
C MET A 59 8.39 -8.37 -19.07
N GLU A 60 9.43 -8.76 -19.82
CA GLU A 60 9.29 -9.31 -21.16
C GLU A 60 8.94 -10.81 -21.11
N ASN A 61 7.88 -11.19 -21.82
CA ASN A 61 7.35 -12.55 -21.88
C ASN A 61 7.16 -13.17 -20.49
N VAL A 62 6.39 -12.50 -19.63
CA VAL A 62 6.10 -12.99 -18.28
C VAL A 62 4.62 -13.19 -18.05
N ARG A 63 4.30 -14.16 -17.19
CA ARG A 63 2.97 -14.37 -16.62
C ARG A 63 2.98 -13.81 -15.20
N LEU A 64 2.03 -12.95 -14.89
CA LEU A 64 1.68 -12.60 -13.52
C LEU A 64 0.62 -13.60 -13.09
N ALA A 65 0.99 -14.51 -12.19
CA ALA A 65 0.11 -15.54 -11.67
C ALA A 65 -0.14 -15.29 -10.19
N GLY A 66 -1.40 -15.08 -9.82
CA GLY A 66 -1.70 -14.68 -8.45
C GLY A 66 -3.14 -14.83 -8.06
N VAL A 67 -3.47 -14.12 -6.98
CA VAL A 67 -4.80 -14.09 -6.40
C VAL A 67 -5.17 -12.67 -5.99
N PHE A 68 -6.46 -12.40 -5.94
CA PHE A 68 -7.00 -11.15 -5.40
C PHE A 68 -8.07 -11.39 -4.34
N THR A 69 -8.18 -10.42 -3.44
CA THR A 69 -9.23 -10.31 -2.42
C THR A 69 -10.22 -9.21 -2.79
N VAL A 70 -11.40 -9.24 -2.18
CA VAL A 70 -12.40 -8.17 -2.27
C VAL A 70 -12.66 -7.68 -0.84
N ARG A 71 -12.47 -6.38 -0.60
CA ARG A 71 -12.78 -5.75 0.68
C ARG A 71 -14.27 -5.91 0.99
N GLY A 72 -14.61 -6.22 2.24
CA GLY A 72 -15.96 -6.59 2.68
C GLY A 72 -16.34 -8.04 2.36
N ARG A 73 -15.38 -8.86 1.91
CA ARG A 73 -15.52 -10.31 1.70
C ARG A 73 -14.30 -11.06 2.24
N GLU A 74 -13.86 -10.68 3.43
CA GLU A 74 -12.64 -11.21 4.08
C GLU A 74 -12.74 -12.73 4.34
N ASP A 75 -13.94 -13.24 4.58
CA ASP A 75 -14.19 -14.68 4.81
C ASP A 75 -14.21 -15.51 3.50
N ALA A 76 -14.21 -14.87 2.33
CA ALA A 76 -14.18 -15.56 1.05
C ALA A 76 -12.75 -15.92 0.65
N PRO A 77 -12.50 -17.12 0.08
CA PRO A 77 -11.18 -17.46 -0.41
C PRO A 77 -10.72 -16.51 -1.53
N PRO A 78 -9.42 -16.16 -1.60
CA PRO A 78 -8.87 -15.37 -2.69
C PRO A 78 -9.16 -15.99 -4.05
N LYS A 79 -9.46 -15.16 -5.03
CA LYS A 79 -9.77 -15.59 -6.40
C LYS A 79 -8.51 -15.53 -7.25
N ARG A 80 -8.28 -16.55 -8.08
CA ARG A 80 -7.14 -16.56 -9.00
C ARG A 80 -7.28 -15.50 -10.07
N GLU A 81 -6.15 -14.93 -10.46
CA GLU A 81 -6.01 -14.05 -11.61
C GLU A 81 -4.71 -14.36 -12.36
N GLU A 82 -4.72 -14.10 -13.66
CA GLU A 82 -3.57 -14.31 -14.53
C GLU A 82 -3.52 -13.21 -15.60
N TYR A 83 -2.34 -12.61 -15.77
CA TYR A 83 -2.04 -11.69 -16.87
C TYR A 83 -0.78 -12.14 -17.59
N LEU A 84 -0.82 -12.18 -18.93
CA LEU A 84 0.37 -12.40 -19.73
C LEU A 84 0.87 -11.05 -20.24
N ILE A 85 2.09 -10.68 -19.90
CA ILE A 85 2.79 -9.53 -20.45
C ILE A 85 3.73 -10.03 -21.53
N GLU A 86 3.43 -9.66 -22.76
CA GLU A 86 4.25 -10.01 -23.91
C GLU A 86 5.48 -9.10 -23.97
N SER A 87 5.27 -7.79 -23.81
CA SER A 87 6.36 -6.82 -23.82
C SER A 87 6.02 -5.53 -23.08
N VAL A 88 7.08 -4.82 -22.68
CA VAL A 88 7.00 -3.52 -22.01
C VAL A 88 8.00 -2.57 -22.68
N LYS A 89 7.56 -1.37 -23.08
CA LYS A 89 8.41 -0.37 -23.75
C LYS A 89 8.24 1.02 -23.15
N LYS A 90 9.33 1.68 -22.78
CA LYS A 90 9.30 3.08 -22.30
C LYS A 90 8.75 4.00 -23.38
N LEU A 91 7.76 4.82 -23.04
CA LEU A 91 7.26 5.87 -23.94
C LEU A 91 8.05 7.18 -23.77
N PRO A 92 8.11 8.06 -24.79
CA PRO A 92 8.86 9.31 -24.71
C PRO A 92 8.36 10.29 -23.63
N GLN A 93 7.10 10.16 -23.23
CA GLN A 93 6.43 11.11 -22.34
C GLN A 93 6.42 10.60 -20.90
N GLY A 94 6.92 11.43 -19.98
CA GLY A 94 6.82 11.24 -18.52
C GLY A 94 7.24 9.85 -18.06
N ASP A 95 6.47 9.27 -17.15
CA ASP A 95 6.71 7.94 -16.57
C ASP A 95 5.86 6.85 -17.24
N PHE A 96 5.41 7.08 -18.47
CA PHE A 96 4.55 6.14 -19.19
C PHE A 96 5.34 5.05 -19.91
N TRP A 97 4.73 3.88 -19.97
CA TRP A 97 5.22 2.66 -20.58
C TRP A 97 4.09 1.99 -21.35
N MET A 98 4.40 1.47 -22.52
CA MET A 98 3.47 0.66 -23.30
C MET A 98 3.63 -0.80 -22.90
N PHE A 99 2.60 -1.35 -22.27
CA PHE A 99 2.49 -2.77 -22.00
C PHE A 99 1.66 -3.43 -23.11
N LYS A 100 2.18 -4.49 -23.71
CA LYS A 100 1.37 -5.38 -24.55
C LYS A 100 0.98 -6.56 -23.69
N ALA A 101 -0.28 -6.62 -23.27
CA ALA A 101 -0.75 -7.62 -22.32
C ALA A 101 -1.96 -8.38 -22.87
N ARG A 102 -2.02 -9.67 -22.55
CA ARG A 102 -3.19 -10.53 -22.75
C ARG A 102 -3.86 -10.77 -21.41
N ILE A 103 -5.15 -10.43 -21.35
CA ILE A 103 -5.96 -10.48 -20.15
C ILE A 103 -7.08 -11.49 -20.36
N ARG A 104 -7.22 -12.42 -19.42
CA ARG A 104 -8.37 -13.32 -19.35
C ARG A 104 -9.31 -12.87 -18.24
N TYR A 105 -10.55 -12.54 -18.61
CA TYR A 105 -11.57 -12.09 -17.68
C TYR A 105 -12.94 -12.68 -18.05
N GLY A 106 -13.45 -13.58 -17.20
CA GLY A 106 -14.62 -14.39 -17.54
C GLY A 106 -14.36 -15.19 -18.83
N ASP A 107 -15.25 -15.05 -19.81
CA ASP A 107 -15.12 -15.68 -21.13
C ASP A 107 -14.31 -14.85 -22.14
N LYS A 108 -13.81 -13.67 -21.73
CA LYS A 108 -13.03 -12.79 -22.59
C LYS A 108 -11.55 -13.11 -22.48
N ASP A 109 -10.89 -13.21 -23.63
CA ASP A 109 -9.45 -13.39 -23.75
C ASP A 109 -8.95 -12.39 -24.80
N VAL A 110 -8.32 -11.31 -24.34
CA VAL A 110 -8.00 -10.14 -25.17
C VAL A 110 -6.55 -9.71 -25.01
N SER A 111 -5.85 -9.53 -26.12
CA SER A 111 -4.54 -8.87 -26.15
C SER A 111 -4.71 -7.40 -26.50
N LEU A 112 -4.24 -6.50 -25.63
CA LEU A 112 -4.36 -5.05 -25.84
C LEU A 112 -3.10 -4.27 -25.44
N PRO A 113 -2.83 -3.15 -26.13
CA PRO A 113 -1.83 -2.18 -25.72
C PRO A 113 -2.36 -1.32 -24.55
N LEU A 114 -1.56 -1.20 -23.50
CA LEU A 114 -1.88 -0.48 -22.28
C LEU A 114 -0.78 0.55 -21.98
N PRO A 115 -1.02 1.85 -22.23
CA PRO A 115 -0.12 2.90 -21.80
C PRO A 115 -0.29 3.13 -20.29
N LEU A 116 0.55 2.48 -19.49
CA LEU A 116 0.51 2.53 -18.02
C LEU A 116 1.65 3.37 -17.46
N GLU A 117 1.40 4.00 -16.32
CA GLU A 117 2.44 4.71 -15.59
C GLU A 117 3.25 3.74 -14.73
N VAL A 118 4.57 3.91 -14.68
CA VAL A 118 5.44 3.16 -13.78
C VAL A 118 6.26 4.15 -12.96
N LYS A 119 5.90 4.27 -11.69
CA LYS A 119 6.63 5.05 -10.70
C LYS A 119 7.71 4.19 -10.05
N TRP A 120 8.64 4.83 -9.34
CA TRP A 120 9.77 4.15 -8.71
C TRP A 120 9.84 4.48 -7.22
N ALA A 121 9.95 3.44 -6.40
CA ALA A 121 10.32 3.54 -4.99
C ALA A 121 11.77 3.07 -4.86
N GLY A 122 12.72 4.00 -4.95
CA GLY A 122 14.13 3.66 -5.13
C GLY A 122 14.35 2.97 -6.47
N ASP A 123 14.82 1.73 -6.45
CA ASP A 123 15.01 0.87 -7.64
C ASP A 123 13.82 -0.07 -7.93
N THR A 124 12.74 0.05 -7.15
CA THR A 124 11.59 -0.85 -7.22
C THR A 124 10.45 -0.22 -8.02
N PRO A 125 10.00 -0.83 -9.14
CA PRO A 125 8.94 -0.27 -9.97
C PRO A 125 7.55 -0.52 -9.38
N VAL A 126 6.68 0.48 -9.53
CA VAL A 126 5.27 0.48 -9.11
C VAL A 126 4.39 0.84 -10.32
N ILE A 127 3.68 -0.18 -10.84
CA ILE A 127 2.70 0.01 -11.91
C ILE A 127 1.49 0.73 -11.34
N THR A 128 1.16 1.88 -11.93
CA THR A 128 0.15 2.80 -11.40
C THR A 128 -0.95 3.04 -12.43
N LEU A 129 -2.19 2.78 -12.02
CA LEU A 129 -3.39 3.15 -12.75
C LEU A 129 -4.18 4.14 -11.90
N THR A 130 -4.56 5.27 -12.48
CA THR A 130 -5.41 6.28 -11.85
C THR A 130 -6.54 6.61 -12.81
N ASN A 131 -7.78 6.26 -12.45
CA ASN A 131 -8.98 6.40 -13.29
C ASN A 131 -8.78 5.86 -14.72
N PHE A 132 -8.01 4.77 -14.86
CA PHE A 132 -7.62 4.27 -16.17
C PHE A 132 -8.74 3.44 -16.78
N THR A 133 -9.26 3.87 -17.94
CA THR A 133 -10.41 3.21 -18.58
C THR A 133 -9.95 2.31 -19.72
N ILE A 134 -10.29 1.03 -19.61
CA ILE A 134 -10.10 0.04 -20.67
C ILE A 134 -11.45 -0.14 -21.40
N PRO A 135 -11.53 0.19 -22.70
CA PRO A 135 -12.76 0.02 -23.48
C PRO A 135 -13.32 -1.40 -23.36
N GLY A 136 -14.61 -1.50 -22.99
CA GLY A 136 -15.32 -2.78 -22.82
C GLY A 136 -14.97 -3.59 -21.56
N LEU A 137 -14.04 -3.11 -20.72
CA LEU A 137 -13.68 -3.70 -19.43
C LEU A 137 -13.91 -2.74 -18.25
N GLY A 138 -14.02 -1.42 -18.50
CA GLY A 138 -14.36 -0.40 -17.52
C GLY A 138 -13.15 0.32 -16.92
N THR A 139 -13.34 0.99 -15.78
CA THR A 139 -12.34 1.88 -15.18
C THR A 139 -11.66 1.25 -13.97
N PHE A 140 -10.35 1.45 -13.87
CA PHE A 140 -9.49 0.83 -12.88
C PHE A 140 -8.59 1.83 -12.19
N ASP A 141 -8.37 1.58 -10.91
CA ASP A 141 -7.35 2.21 -10.07
C ASP A 141 -6.49 1.13 -9.45
N SER A 142 -5.17 1.25 -9.52
CA SER A 142 -4.26 0.27 -8.90
C SER A 142 -2.87 0.85 -8.63
N ARG A 143 -2.20 0.25 -7.65
CA ARG A 143 -0.79 0.48 -7.33
C ARG A 143 -0.17 -0.87 -7.05
N VAL A 144 0.66 -1.36 -7.98
CA VAL A 144 1.22 -2.70 -7.94
C VAL A 144 2.74 -2.62 -7.93
N VAL A 145 3.36 -3.02 -6.83
CA VAL A 145 4.80 -3.12 -6.69
C VAL A 145 5.28 -4.42 -7.34
N ILE A 146 6.37 -4.36 -8.11
CA ILE A 146 7.05 -5.54 -8.65
C ILE A 146 8.41 -5.64 -7.97
N HIS A 147 8.67 -6.73 -7.25
CA HIS A 147 9.89 -6.90 -6.50
C HIS A 147 10.26 -8.38 -6.38
N ASP A 148 11.51 -8.72 -6.70
CA ASP A 148 12.08 -10.06 -6.50
C ASP A 148 11.19 -11.21 -7.04
N GLY A 149 10.77 -11.09 -8.31
CA GLY A 149 9.94 -12.10 -8.98
C GLY A 149 8.52 -12.22 -8.43
N LYS A 150 8.06 -11.24 -7.64
CA LYS A 150 6.73 -11.19 -7.03
C LYS A 150 6.07 -9.86 -7.37
N TYR A 151 4.76 -9.82 -7.22
CA TYR A 151 4.01 -8.58 -7.21
C TYR A 151 2.98 -8.56 -6.10
N ALA A 152 2.65 -7.36 -5.65
CA ALA A 152 1.57 -7.13 -4.71
C ALA A 152 1.01 -5.72 -4.91
N GLY A 153 -0.26 -5.50 -4.59
CA GLY A 153 -0.85 -4.18 -4.77
C GLY A 153 -2.29 -4.06 -4.35
N THR A 154 -2.81 -2.86 -4.55
CA THR A 154 -4.24 -2.56 -4.41
C THR A 154 -4.89 -2.49 -5.79
N TRP A 155 -6.20 -2.77 -5.83
CA TRP A 155 -7.01 -2.58 -7.02
C TRP A 155 -8.39 -2.04 -6.64
N THR A 156 -8.98 -1.29 -7.57
CA THR A 156 -10.35 -0.80 -7.51
C THR A 156 -10.94 -0.85 -8.91
N HIS A 157 -12.17 -1.36 -9.01
CA HIS A 157 -12.97 -1.39 -10.23
C HIS A 157 -14.44 -1.15 -9.89
N GLY A 158 -14.97 -0.01 -10.34
CA GLY A 158 -16.30 0.45 -9.92
C GLY A 158 -16.40 0.56 -8.40
N ASN A 159 -17.36 -0.16 -7.79
CA ASN A 159 -17.56 -0.17 -6.34
C ASN A 159 -16.75 -1.26 -5.61
N ALA A 160 -16.04 -2.11 -6.33
CA ALA A 160 -15.24 -3.19 -5.74
C ALA A 160 -13.78 -2.75 -5.60
N THR A 161 -13.14 -3.14 -4.50
CA THR A 161 -11.73 -2.85 -4.21
C THR A 161 -11.12 -4.00 -3.42
N GLY A 162 -9.80 -4.10 -3.38
CA GLY A 162 -9.10 -5.08 -2.58
C GLY A 162 -7.61 -5.08 -2.84
N HIS A 163 -7.00 -6.23 -2.56
CA HIS A 163 -5.57 -6.46 -2.75
C HIS A 163 -5.37 -7.58 -3.77
N LEU A 164 -4.24 -7.56 -4.45
CA LEU A 164 -3.77 -8.62 -5.32
C LEU A 164 -2.30 -8.91 -5.04
N PHE A 165 -1.88 -10.15 -5.21
CA PHE A 165 -0.49 -10.55 -5.07
C PHE A 165 -0.22 -11.89 -5.76
N GLY A 166 1.04 -12.10 -6.16
CA GLY A 166 1.43 -13.29 -6.88
C GLY A 166 2.90 -13.30 -7.29
N THR A 167 3.21 -14.12 -8.28
CA THR A 167 4.54 -14.34 -8.84
C THR A 167 4.64 -13.84 -10.28
N VAL A 168 5.84 -13.38 -10.65
CA VAL A 168 6.19 -13.05 -12.03
C VAL A 168 6.99 -14.22 -12.60
N GLU A 169 6.38 -14.96 -13.50
CA GLU A 169 6.91 -16.19 -14.07
C GLU A 169 7.35 -15.96 -15.51
N ARG A 170 8.58 -16.35 -15.87
CA ARG A 170 8.99 -16.29 -17.29
C ARG A 170 8.20 -17.31 -18.09
N VAL A 171 7.68 -16.86 -19.22
CA VAL A 171 7.02 -17.69 -20.21
C VAL A 171 7.99 -17.87 -21.36
N THR A 172 8.42 -19.11 -21.61
CA THR A 172 9.13 -19.44 -22.85
C THR A 172 8.13 -19.30 -24.00
N PRO A 173 8.34 -18.41 -24.98
CA PRO A 173 7.43 -18.35 -26.11
C PRO A 173 7.68 -19.58 -27.00
N PRO A 174 6.67 -20.39 -27.34
CA PRO A 174 6.75 -21.27 -28.49
C PRO A 174 6.36 -20.45 -29.74
N GLN A 175 7.37 -20.11 -30.55
CA GLN A 175 7.33 -19.69 -31.97
C GLN A 175 6.45 -18.46 -32.34
N PRO A 176 6.85 -17.63 -33.33
CA PRO A 176 6.01 -16.52 -33.79
C PRO A 176 4.68 -17.02 -34.34
N LEU A 177 3.62 -16.24 -34.15
CA LEU A 177 2.32 -16.50 -34.79
C LEU A 177 2.49 -16.47 -36.33
N PRO A 178 1.82 -17.37 -37.07
CA PRO A 178 1.79 -17.31 -38.54
C PRO A 178 1.12 -16.02 -39.05
#